data_AF-A8S208-F1
#
_entry.id   AF-A8S208-F1
#
_cell.length_a   1.000
_cell.length_b   1.000
_cell.length_c   1.000
_cell.angle_alpha   90.00
_cell.angle_beta   90.00
_cell.angle_gamma   90.00
#
_symmetry.space_group_name_H-M   'P 1'
#
loop_
_entity.id
_entity.type
_entity.pdbx_description
1 polymer ?
#
loop_
_entity_poly.entity_id
_entity_poly.type
_entity_poly.pdbx_seq_one_letter_code
_entity_poly.pdbx_strand_id
1 'polypeptide(L)'
;MADVKDFSRLPFCILNNRMGQNIQKCFDEAGFVPNIYTTSAYVQISTSIGLKGLAACFATRNSILNQKGEISEDINVFPLYCKGEPLLQQISVIHHKDRYLSTYTQYFQELILKYFHEVEQIPIEELVNSSSISLQ
;
A
#
# COMPACT_ATOMS: atom_id res chain seq x y z
N MET A 1 -1.08 -1.25 -17.75
CA MET A 1 -0.77 -0.46 -16.54
C MET A 1 -1.97 0.40 -16.25
N ALA A 2 -2.31 0.56 -14.98
CA ALA A 2 -3.48 1.31 -14.55
C ALA A 2 -3.03 2.70 -14.09
N ASP A 3 -3.46 3.74 -14.80
CA ASP A 3 -3.18 5.13 -14.44
C ASP A 3 -4.29 5.65 -13.50
N VAL A 4 -3.95 6.54 -12.57
CA VAL A 4 -4.92 7.14 -11.65
C VAL A 4 -6.10 7.76 -12.40
N LYS A 5 -5.86 8.31 -13.59
CA LYS A 5 -6.87 8.95 -14.44
C LYS A 5 -7.95 8.00 -14.95
N ASP A 6 -7.61 6.73 -15.15
CA ASP A 6 -8.54 5.68 -15.60
C ASP A 6 -9.70 5.51 -14.59
N PHE A 7 -9.47 5.89 -13.34
CA PHE A 7 -10.41 5.77 -12.22
C PHE A 7 -11.01 7.09 -11.76
N SER A 8 -10.90 8.15 -12.57
CA SER A 8 -11.35 9.51 -12.22
C SER A 8 -12.83 9.63 -11.83
N ARG A 9 -13.66 8.66 -12.22
CA ARG A 9 -15.10 8.59 -11.89
C ARG A 9 -15.40 7.85 -10.59
N LEU A 10 -14.43 7.11 -10.04
CA LEU A 10 -14.65 6.36 -8.80
C LEU A 10 -14.70 7.29 -7.60
N PRO A 11 -15.50 6.96 -6.57
CA PRO A 11 -15.39 7.59 -5.27
C PRO A 11 -14.13 7.09 -4.56
N PHE A 12 -13.35 7.97 -3.94
CA PHE A 12 -12.08 7.65 -3.27
C PHE A 12 -12.16 7.85 -1.76
N CYS A 13 -11.55 6.94 -1.00
CA CYS A 13 -11.15 7.18 0.38
C CYS A 13 -9.76 7.83 0.40
N ILE A 14 -9.69 9.13 0.68
CA ILE A 14 -8.42 9.88 0.67
C ILE A 14 -7.71 9.78 2.02
N LEU A 15 -6.39 9.68 1.99
CA LEU A 15 -5.56 9.75 3.20
C LEU A 15 -5.17 11.20 3.51
N ASN A 16 -5.24 11.62 4.78
CA ASN A 16 -4.77 12.96 5.20
C ASN A 16 -3.43 12.91 5.96
N ASN A 17 -2.59 11.94 5.62
CA ASN A 17 -1.24 11.76 6.18
C ASN A 17 -0.16 11.94 5.09
N ARG A 18 1.11 11.64 5.39
CA ARG A 18 2.22 11.75 4.44
C ARG A 18 2.00 10.93 3.15
N MET A 19 1.40 9.74 3.25
CA MET A 19 1.06 8.93 2.08
C MET A 19 0.01 9.63 1.23
N GLY A 20 -1.00 10.21 1.88
CA GLY A 20 -2.01 11.06 1.24
C GLY A 20 -1.44 12.24 0.48
N GLN A 21 -0.46 12.95 1.05
CA GLN A 21 0.22 14.06 0.37
C GLN A 21 0.98 13.60 -0.89
N ASN A 22 1.56 12.40 -0.88
CA ASN A 22 2.21 11.84 -2.06
C ASN A 22 1.19 11.43 -3.13
N ILE A 23 0.08 10.82 -2.72
CA ILE A 23 -1.04 10.45 -3.61
C ILE A 23 -1.68 11.69 -4.24
N GLN A 24 -1.81 12.78 -3.49
CA GLN A 24 -2.37 14.03 -4.00
C GLN A 24 -1.58 14.53 -5.22
N LYS A 25 -0.25 14.40 -5.21
CA LYS A 25 0.58 14.73 -6.37
C LYS A 25 0.21 13.90 -7.59
N CYS A 26 -0.16 12.63 -7.42
CA CYS A 26 -0.62 11.79 -8.53
C CYS A 26 -1.93 12.31 -9.14
N PHE A 27 -2.88 12.77 -8.30
CA PHE A 27 -4.11 13.40 -8.79
C PHE A 27 -3.84 14.73 -9.51
N ASP A 28 -3.00 15.58 -8.92
CA ASP A 28 -2.61 16.88 -9.48
C ASP A 28 -1.94 16.69 -10.86
N GLU A 29 -1.04 15.71 -10.97
CA GLU A 29 -0.35 15.37 -12.21
C GLU A 29 -1.27 14.75 -13.27
N ALA A 30 -2.25 13.93 -12.85
CA ALA A 30 -3.28 13.39 -13.74
C ALA A 30 -4.30 14.46 -14.21
N GLY A 31 -4.30 15.62 -13.57
CA GLY A 31 -5.11 16.79 -13.93
C GLY A 31 -6.58 16.65 -13.54
N PHE A 32 -6.89 15.95 -12.44
CA PHE A 32 -8.27 15.86 -11.94
C PHE A 32 -8.36 15.90 -10.41
N VAL A 33 -9.51 16.34 -9.92
CA VAL A 33 -9.85 16.33 -8.49
C VAL A 33 -10.61 15.05 -8.18
N PRO A 34 -10.17 14.22 -7.23
CA PRO A 34 -10.85 12.98 -6.89
C PRO A 34 -12.24 13.25 -6.29
N ASN A 35 -13.22 12.42 -6.63
CA ASN A 35 -14.51 12.41 -5.95
C ASN A 35 -14.32 11.79 -4.55
N ILE A 36 -14.38 12.58 -3.49
CA ILE A 36 -14.07 12.12 -2.13
C ILE A 36 -15.31 11.46 -1.51
N TYR A 37 -15.21 10.15 -1.23
CA TYR A 37 -16.19 9.42 -0.41
C TYR A 37 -16.02 9.76 1.07
N THR A 38 -14.78 9.66 1.54
CA THR A 38 -14.40 9.95 2.92
C THR A 38 -12.89 10.19 3.02
N THR A 39 -12.45 10.68 4.17
CA THR A 39 -11.05 10.96 4.46
C THR A 39 -10.64 10.29 5.77
N SER A 40 -9.44 9.70 5.81
CA SER A 40 -8.89 9.04 7.00
C SER A 40 -7.40 9.31 7.17
N ALA A 41 -6.94 9.41 8.41
CA ALA A 41 -5.50 9.41 8.72
C ALA A 41 -4.90 8.00 8.76
N TYR A 42 -5.75 6.98 8.90
CA TYR A 42 -5.36 5.60 9.16
C TYR A 42 -5.49 4.76 7.89
N VAL A 43 -4.35 4.22 7.43
CA VAL A 43 -4.28 3.35 6.23
C VAL A 43 -5.17 2.13 6.40
N GLN A 44 -5.19 1.51 7.59
CA GLN A 44 -6.02 0.33 7.88
C GLN A 44 -7.51 0.58 7.58
N ILE A 45 -8.04 1.74 8.00
CA ILE A 45 -9.43 2.10 7.74
C ILE A 45 -9.68 2.28 6.23
N SER A 46 -8.78 2.99 5.54
CA SER A 46 -8.88 3.21 4.09
C SER A 46 -8.82 1.89 3.31
N THR A 47 -7.90 0.99 3.68
CA THR A 47 -7.77 -0.34 3.08
C THR A 47 -9.03 -1.16 3.30
N SER A 48 -9.59 -1.21 4.52
CA SER A 48 -10.81 -1.98 4.77
C SER A 48 -12.05 -1.43 4.04
N ILE A 49 -12.12 -0.12 3.81
CA ILE A 49 -13.17 0.48 2.95
C ILE A 49 -13.01 -0.01 1.49
N GLY A 50 -11.78 -0.01 0.99
CA GLY A 50 -11.48 -0.48 -0.37
C GLY A 50 -11.74 -1.97 -0.57
N LEU A 51 -11.32 -2.81 0.37
CA LEU A 51 -11.54 -4.26 0.28
C LEU A 51 -13.01 -4.67 0.40
N LYS A 52 -13.87 -3.80 0.93
CA LYS A 52 -15.32 -3.97 0.95
C LYS A 52 -16.04 -3.37 -0.27
N GLY A 53 -15.31 -2.78 -1.21
CA GLY A 53 -15.88 -2.21 -2.44
C GLY A 53 -16.67 -0.92 -2.25
N LEU A 54 -16.50 -0.23 -1.11
CA LEU A 54 -17.25 1.00 -0.82
C LEU A 54 -16.68 2.23 -1.55
N ALA A 55 -15.36 2.29 -1.70
CA ALA A 55 -14.65 3.35 -2.40
C ALA A 55 -13.27 2.85 -2.86
N ALA A 56 -12.71 3.43 -3.92
CA ALA A 56 -11.32 3.22 -4.29
C ALA A 56 -10.39 3.70 -3.16
N CYS A 57 -9.33 2.95 -2.88
CA CYS A 57 -8.37 3.29 -1.83
C CYS A 57 -6.94 3.04 -2.31
N PHE A 58 -5.98 3.57 -1.56
CA PHE A 58 -4.57 3.31 -1.77
C PHE A 58 -4.06 2.46 -0.61
N ALA A 59 -3.50 1.30 -0.93
CA ALA A 59 -2.97 0.37 0.06
C ALA A 59 -1.50 0.06 -0.26
N THR A 60 -0.68 -0.04 0.79
CA THR A 60 0.68 -0.57 0.64
C THR A 60 0.64 -2.09 0.55
N ARG A 61 1.68 -2.70 -0.04
CA ARG A 61 1.85 -4.17 -0.09
C ARG A 61 1.67 -4.81 1.30
N ASN A 62 2.25 -4.18 2.33
CA ASN A 62 2.15 -4.61 3.71
C ASN A 62 0.72 -4.50 4.27
N SER A 63 -0.05 -3.48 3.88
CA SER A 63 -1.44 -3.33 4.32
C SER A 63 -2.34 -4.41 3.73
N ILE A 64 -2.08 -4.81 2.48
CA ILE A 64 -2.76 -5.92 1.81
C ILE A 64 -2.39 -7.26 2.47
N LEU A 65 -1.10 -7.51 2.74
CA LEU A 65 -0.64 -8.70 3.47
C LEU A 65 -1.34 -8.86 4.82
N ASN A 66 -1.49 -7.77 5.57
CA ASN A 66 -2.15 -7.78 6.88
C ASN A 66 -3.66 -8.06 6.80
N GLN A 67 -4.28 -7.92 5.62
CA GLN A 67 -5.70 -8.21 5.38
C GLN A 67 -5.86 -9.38 4.39
N LYS A 68 -4.83 -10.23 4.25
CA LYS A 68 -4.87 -11.39 3.35
C LYS A 68 -6.04 -12.30 3.71
N GLY A 69 -6.84 -12.66 2.71
CA GLY A 69 -8.06 -13.46 2.89
C GLY A 69 -9.34 -12.65 3.13
N GLU A 70 -9.26 -11.34 3.36
CA GLU A 70 -10.43 -10.46 3.52
C GLU A 70 -10.84 -9.75 2.23
N ILE A 71 -10.07 -9.92 1.15
CA ILE A 71 -10.35 -9.28 -0.15
C ILE A 71 -11.49 -10.03 -0.84
N SER A 72 -12.58 -9.32 -1.12
CA SER A 72 -13.68 -9.88 -1.93
C SER A 72 -13.24 -10.13 -3.37
N GLU A 73 -13.75 -11.19 -4.01
CA GLU A 73 -13.45 -11.56 -5.40
C GLU A 73 -13.81 -10.45 -6.40
N ASP A 74 -14.74 -9.56 -6.03
CA ASP A 74 -15.19 -8.43 -6.85
C ASP A 74 -14.26 -7.20 -6.78
N ILE A 75 -13.14 -7.27 -6.05
CA ILE A 75 -12.21 -6.16 -5.87
C ILE A 75 -10.99 -6.30 -6.77
N ASN A 76 -10.82 -5.30 -7.63
CA ASN A 76 -9.62 -5.18 -8.44
C ASN A 76 -8.49 -4.53 -7.63
N VAL A 77 -7.38 -5.24 -7.50
CA VAL A 77 -6.14 -4.73 -6.90
C VAL A 77 -5.04 -4.78 -7.97
N PHE A 78 -4.39 -3.65 -8.19
CA PHE A 78 -3.36 -3.52 -9.23
C PHE A 78 -2.28 -2.53 -8.79
N PRO A 79 -1.06 -2.67 -9.33
CA PRO A 79 0.00 -1.70 -9.09
C PRO A 79 -0.38 -0.37 -9.74
N LEU A 80 -0.22 0.70 -8.98
CA LEU A 80 -0.50 2.04 -9.45
C LEU A 80 0.74 2.68 -10.06
N TYR A 81 0.56 3.32 -11.20
CA TYR A 81 1.62 4.07 -11.88
C TYR A 81 1.36 5.58 -11.80
N CYS A 82 2.44 6.35 -11.72
CA CYS A 82 2.45 7.79 -11.83
C CYS A 82 3.56 8.18 -12.81
N LYS A 83 3.22 8.88 -13.90
CA LYS A 83 4.17 9.25 -14.97
C LYS A 83 4.91 8.06 -15.59
N GLY A 84 4.24 6.92 -15.72
CA GLY A 84 4.81 5.70 -16.32
C GLY A 84 5.70 4.88 -15.37
N GLU A 85 5.93 5.34 -14.13
CA GLU A 85 6.70 4.63 -13.11
C GLU A 85 5.79 4.11 -11.99
N PRO A 86 6.11 2.95 -11.37
CA PRO A 86 5.32 2.44 -10.26
C PRO A 86 5.42 3.39 -9.06
N LEU A 87 4.29 3.65 -8.40
CA LEU A 87 4.28 4.45 -7.19
C LEU A 87 4.87 3.65 -6.02
N LEU A 88 6.09 4.01 -5.61
CA LEU A 88 6.81 3.34 -4.53
C LEU A 88 6.81 4.17 -3.24
N GLN A 89 6.75 3.48 -2.11
CA GLN A 89 6.96 4.06 -0.79
C GLN A 89 8.32 3.64 -0.24
N GLN A 90 9.23 4.59 -0.05
CA GLN A 90 10.52 4.32 0.56
C GLN A 90 10.38 4.14 2.09
N ILE A 91 10.88 3.02 2.59
CA ILE A 91 11.00 2.71 4.02
C ILE A 91 12.49 2.64 4.35
N SER A 92 12.91 3.31 5.43
CA SER A 92 14.30 3.37 5.84
C SER A 92 14.43 3.04 7.32
N VAL A 93 15.46 2.27 7.68
CA VAL A 93 15.87 2.09 9.06
C VAL A 93 16.88 3.19 9.41
N ILE A 94 16.58 3.99 10.42
CA ILE A 94 17.38 5.16 10.80
C ILE A 94 17.92 4.96 12.21
N HIS A 95 19.22 5.17 12.39
CA HIS A 95 19.87 5.20 13.70
C HIS A 95 20.80 6.41 13.81
N HIS A 96 21.10 6.80 15.05
CA HIS A 96 22.06 7.88 15.29
C HIS A 96 23.47 7.38 14.99
N LYS A 97 24.25 8.13 14.21
CA LYS A 97 25.61 7.75 13.80
C LYS A 97 26.57 7.59 14.98
N ASP A 98 26.40 8.40 16.03
CA ASP A 98 27.30 8.42 17.20
C ASP A 98 26.83 7.50 18.34
N ARG A 99 25.76 6.72 18.13
CA ARG A 99 25.23 5.81 19.16
C ARG A 99 25.69 4.39 18.86
N TYR A 100 26.28 3.73 19.85
CA TYR A 100 26.64 2.32 19.76
C TYR A 100 25.40 1.48 19.41
N LEU A 101 25.54 0.67 18.36
CA LEU A 101 24.52 -0.29 17.95
C LEU A 101 24.82 -1.63 18.62
N SER A 102 23.97 -2.04 19.55
CA SER A 102 24.10 -3.36 20.18
C SER A 102 24.02 -4.48 19.15
N THR A 103 24.61 -5.64 19.43
CA THR A 103 24.48 -6.84 18.61
C THR A 103 23.02 -7.19 18.32
N TYR A 104 22.13 -7.05 19.30
CA TYR A 104 20.69 -7.27 19.11
C TYR A 104 20.06 -6.30 18.11
N THR A 105 20.49 -5.03 18.14
CA THR A 105 19.99 -4.01 17.20
C THR A 105 20.51 -4.26 15.79
N GLN A 106 21.78 -4.65 15.64
CA GLN A 106 22.36 -5.04 14.34
C GLN A 106 21.60 -6.23 13.75
N TYR A 107 21.39 -7.26 14.57
CA TYR A 107 20.64 -8.44 14.16
C TYR A 107 19.18 -8.10 13.79
N PHE A 108 18.52 -7.24 14.56
CA PHE A 108 17.18 -6.75 14.20
C PHE A 108 17.17 -5.99 12.86
N GLN A 109 18.20 -5.19 12.58
CA GLN A 109 18.33 -4.50 11.28
C GLN A 109 18.47 -5.49 10.12
N GLU A 110 19.27 -6.54 10.29
CA GLU A 110 19.40 -7.60 9.28
C GLU A 110 18.05 -8.30 9.04
N LEU A 111 17.35 -8.67 10.11
CA LEU A 111 16.05 -9.34 10.03
C LEU A 111 14.98 -8.46 9.36
N ILE A 112 14.87 -7.18 9.73
CA ILE A 112 13.85 -6.30 9.17
C ILE A 112 14.12 -5.99 7.69
N LEU A 113 15.38 -5.84 7.30
CA LEU A 113 15.77 -5.64 5.90
C LEU A 113 15.48 -6.89 5.08
N LYS A 114 15.82 -8.08 5.61
CA LYS A 114 15.51 -9.36 4.97
C LYS A 114 14.00 -9.54 4.79
N TYR A 115 13.20 -9.27 5.82
CA TYR A 115 11.74 -9.36 5.75
C TYR A 115 11.15 -8.47 4.64
N PHE A 116 11.54 -7.19 4.58
CA PHE A 116 10.99 -6.30 3.55
C PHE A 116 11.49 -6.64 2.15
N HIS A 117 12.69 -7.22 2.02
CA HIS A 117 13.15 -7.76 0.74
C HIS A 117 12.30 -8.95 0.29
N GLU A 118 11.95 -9.87 1.19
CA GLU A 118 11.05 -11.00 0.89
C GLU A 118 9.65 -10.51 0.49
N VAL A 119 9.08 -9.54 1.22
CA VAL A 119 7.78 -8.94 0.93
C VAL A 119 7.72 -8.31 -0.46
N GLU A 120 8.80 -7.65 -0.89
CA GLU A 120 8.90 -7.02 -2.21
C GLU A 120 8.77 -8.05 -3.35
N GLN A 121 9.28 -9.27 -3.14
CA GLN A 121 9.28 -10.33 -4.16
C GLN A 121 7.93 -11.06 -4.30
N ILE A 122 7.01 -10.94 -3.34
CA ILE A 122 5.70 -11.63 -3.39
C ILE A 122 4.87 -11.03 -4.52
N PRO A 123 4.42 -11.79 -5.54
CA PRO A 123 3.58 -11.27 -6.64
C PRO A 123 2.25 -10.67 -6.15
N ILE A 124 1.70 -9.68 -6.85
CA ILE A 124 0.43 -9.03 -6.42
C ILE A 124 -0.71 -10.03 -6.39
N GLU A 125 -0.72 -10.97 -7.32
CA GLU A 125 -1.70 -12.04 -7.42
C GLU A 125 -1.69 -12.91 -6.15
N GLU A 126 -0.51 -13.19 -5.59
CA GLU A 126 -0.38 -13.97 -4.34
C GLU A 126 -0.80 -13.17 -3.09
N LEU A 127 -0.68 -11.84 -3.13
CA LEU A 127 -1.18 -10.98 -2.07
C LEU A 127 -2.71 -10.94 -2.01
N VAL A 128 -3.33 -11.01 -3.19
CA VAL A 128 -4.77 -10.87 -3.36
C VAL A 128 -5.48 -12.21 -3.22
N ASN A 129 -4.85 -13.29 -3.72
CA ASN A 129 -5.43 -14.62 -3.66
C ASN A 129 -5.49 -15.14 -2.22
N SER A 130 -6.72 -15.40 -1.78
CA SER A 130 -7.04 -16.29 -0.68
C SER A 130 -6.81 -17.74 -1.11
N SER A 131 -5.57 -18.11 -1.43
CA SER A 131 -5.22 -19.52 -1.49
C SER A 131 -5.40 -20.07 -0.08
N SER A 132 -6.58 -20.62 0.18
CA SER A 132 -6.84 -21.48 1.32
C SER A 132 -5.76 -22.54 1.27
N ILE A 133 -4.78 -22.45 2.17
CA ILE A 133 -3.97 -23.62 2.51
C ILE A 133 -4.96 -24.54 3.22
N SER A 134 -5.70 -25.30 2.43
CA SER A 134 -6.42 -26.48 2.89
C SER A 134 -5.34 -27.45 3.34
N LEU A 135 -5.07 -27.46 4.65
CA LEU A 135 -4.39 -28.59 5.27
C LEU A 135 -5.31 -29.80 5.09
N GLN A 136 -5.03 -30.59 4.05
CA GLN A 136 -5.41 -32.00 4.00
C GLN A 136 -4.44 -32.81 4.86
#